data_AF-A0A409WLD5-F1
#
_entry.id   AF-A0A409WLD5-F1
#
_cell.length_a   1.000
_cell.length_b   1.000
_cell.length_c   1.000
_cell.angle_alpha   90.00
_cell.angle_beta   90.00
_cell.angle_gamma   90.00
#
_symmetry.space_group_name_H-M   'P 1'
#
loop_
_entity.id
_entity.type
_entity.pdbx_description
1 polymer ?
#
loop_
_entity_poly.entity_id
_entity_poly.type
_entity_poly.pdbx_seq_one_letter_code
_entity_poly.pdbx_strand_id
1 'polypeptide(L)'
;MRIVTLALYSVLTILHFNAAVSLVFPSYGSLAGLSTEQLNHIIPRLEYQPPQMPPPPQNDTSARLVNDAAHPWMPARPGDQRGPCPGLNTLASHGYLPRNGIATPAQIINAVQEGFNMDYTVANFITYAAFLVDGNLITNKLSIGGRTSLTGAFPPAPAIAGGLDTHAVFEGDASMTRGDFFFGNNHDFNETLFQQFVDYSNKFGAGKYNLTVAGELRWKRIQDSIATNPTFSFVSPRYFTAYAESSFPVQFFVDGRKTGADAGQLDMVTARSFFQQSRFPDGFFRANDSGSGDGDEIVFAAHPIQPGRNVGGVNNYVVDPTSADFSDECLLYVNFANQTVRGLYPSPTGDLLTSLKANLHFFYNGITPGSCQEVLPYGE
;
A
#
# COMPACT_ATOMS: atom_id res chain seq x y z
N MET A 1 -0.97 35.56 -83.85
CA MET A 1 0.27 36.36 -84.02
C MET A 1 1.04 36.27 -82.71
N ARG A 2 2.28 35.78 -82.77
CA ARG A 2 3.20 35.64 -81.62
C ARG A 2 3.41 36.99 -80.95
N ILE A 3 3.66 37.00 -79.64
CA ILE A 3 4.89 37.55 -79.04
C ILE A 3 5.00 37.02 -77.61
N VAL A 4 6.16 36.40 -77.37
CA VAL A 4 6.70 35.95 -76.10
C VAL A 4 7.27 37.18 -75.39
N THR A 5 7.02 37.33 -74.08
CA THR A 5 7.97 38.05 -73.22
C THR A 5 8.02 37.44 -71.83
N LEU A 6 9.23 36.99 -71.47
CA LEU A 6 9.66 36.55 -70.15
C LEU A 6 9.48 37.67 -69.11
N ALA A 7 9.07 37.30 -67.90
CA ALA A 7 9.48 38.00 -66.68
C ALA A 7 9.73 36.96 -65.59
N LEU A 8 11.00 36.81 -65.23
CA LEU A 8 11.47 36.03 -64.09
C LEU A 8 10.91 36.63 -62.80
N TYR A 9 10.23 35.81 -62.00
CA TYR A 9 10.15 36.01 -60.55
C TYR A 9 10.48 34.69 -59.86
N SER A 10 11.72 34.62 -59.40
CA SER A 10 12.25 33.58 -58.51
C SER A 10 11.65 33.76 -57.11
N VAL A 11 10.71 32.88 -56.75
CA VAL A 11 10.22 32.74 -55.37
C VAL A 11 10.96 31.56 -54.75
N LEU A 12 11.82 31.87 -53.79
CA LEU A 12 12.58 30.93 -52.98
C LEU A 12 11.61 30.29 -51.96
N THR A 13 11.06 29.11 -52.26
CA THR A 13 10.38 28.29 -51.25
C THR A 13 11.43 27.58 -50.40
N ILE A 14 11.72 28.14 -49.23
CA ILE A 14 12.51 27.46 -48.19
C ILE A 14 11.60 26.40 -47.55
N LEU A 15 11.69 25.17 -48.04
CA LEU A 15 11.16 24.00 -47.35
C LEU A 15 12.03 23.79 -46.09
N HIS A 16 11.52 24.21 -44.93
CA HIS A 16 12.12 23.82 -43.65
C HIS A 16 11.79 22.35 -43.41
N PHE A 17 12.68 21.46 -43.84
CA PHE A 17 12.77 20.12 -43.28
C PHE A 17 13.20 20.26 -41.82
N ASN A 18 12.22 20.33 -40.91
CA ASN A 18 12.45 19.97 -39.52
C ASN A 18 12.75 18.47 -39.52
N ALA A 19 14.02 18.10 -39.67
CA ALA A 19 14.51 16.83 -39.19
C ALA A 19 14.44 16.88 -37.67
N ALA A 20 13.25 16.66 -37.11
CA ALA A 20 13.13 16.21 -35.75
C ALA A 20 13.86 14.86 -35.71
N VAL A 21 15.09 14.87 -35.24
CA VAL A 21 15.78 13.64 -34.84
C VAL A 21 15.00 13.14 -33.64
N SER A 22 13.93 12.39 -33.90
CA SER A 22 13.29 11.55 -32.92
C SER A 22 14.33 10.53 -32.51
N LEU A 23 15.05 10.82 -31.42
CA LEU A 23 15.85 9.85 -30.70
C LEU A 23 14.87 8.83 -30.11
N VAL A 24 14.55 7.83 -30.91
CA VAL A 24 13.89 6.60 -30.46
C VAL A 24 14.91 5.87 -29.59
N PHE A 25 14.90 6.16 -28.30
CA PHE A 25 15.59 5.33 -27.32
C PHE A 25 14.74 4.07 -27.09
N PRO A 26 15.32 2.86 -27.19
CA PRO A 26 14.63 1.66 -26.75
C PRO A 26 14.35 1.78 -25.25
N SER A 27 13.13 1.46 -24.82
CA SER A 27 12.67 1.51 -23.43
C SER A 27 13.38 0.55 -22.46
N TYR A 28 14.45 -0.13 -22.90
CA TYR A 28 15.16 -1.15 -22.13
C TYR A 28 16.65 -1.14 -22.51
N GLY A 29 17.43 -0.27 -21.86
CA GLY A 29 18.89 -0.24 -21.96
C GLY A 29 19.50 -0.02 -20.59
N SER A 30 20.60 -0.72 -20.29
CA SER A 30 21.38 -0.52 -19.07
C SER A 30 21.92 0.91 -19.00
N LEU A 31 21.93 1.52 -17.82
CA LEU A 31 22.57 2.82 -17.56
C LEU A 31 24.10 2.70 -17.46
N ALA A 32 24.65 1.49 -17.54
CA ALA A 32 26.09 1.27 -17.52
C ALA A 32 26.74 1.85 -18.78
N GLY A 33 27.70 2.77 -18.60
CA GLY A 33 28.51 3.33 -19.69
C GLY A 33 28.08 4.70 -20.21
N LEU A 34 27.06 5.34 -19.63
CA LEU A 34 26.67 6.71 -19.99
C LEU A 34 27.63 7.75 -19.36
N SER A 35 27.93 8.81 -20.10
CA SER A 35 28.72 9.93 -19.59
C SER A 35 27.94 10.75 -18.56
N THR A 36 28.64 11.50 -17.70
CA THR A 36 28.03 12.40 -16.71
C THR A 36 27.08 13.42 -17.36
N GLU A 37 27.38 13.91 -18.56
CA GLU A 37 26.49 14.80 -19.33
C GLU A 37 25.21 14.10 -19.81
N GLN A 38 25.29 12.82 -20.18
CA GLN A 38 24.12 12.03 -20.57
C GLN A 38 23.24 11.67 -19.37
N LEU A 39 23.83 11.37 -18.21
CA LEU A 39 23.09 11.25 -16.95
C LEU A 39 22.39 12.57 -16.59
N ASN A 40 23.09 13.69 -16.70
CA ASN A 40 22.55 15.03 -16.42
C ASN A 40 21.45 15.46 -17.39
N HIS A 41 21.25 14.77 -18.51
CA HIS A 41 20.14 15.00 -19.43
C HIS A 41 18.93 14.06 -19.21
N ILE A 42 19.15 12.93 -18.51
CA ILE A 42 18.12 11.96 -18.12
C ILE A 42 17.53 12.31 -16.75
N ILE A 43 18.36 12.72 -15.80
CA ILE A 43 17.99 13.15 -14.44
C ILE A 43 16.89 14.25 -14.43
N PRO A 44 16.88 15.26 -15.32
CA PRO A 44 15.86 16.31 -15.31
C PRO A 44 14.45 15.86 -15.75
N ARG A 45 14.26 14.58 -16.12
CA ARG A 45 12.91 14.01 -16.36
C ARG A 45 12.28 13.42 -15.10
N LEU A 46 12.98 13.47 -13.98
CA LEU A 46 12.47 13.20 -12.64
C LEU A 46 12.44 14.54 -11.91
N GLU A 47 11.26 15.13 -11.76
CA GLU A 47 11.10 16.25 -10.84
C GLU A 47 11.17 15.68 -9.42
N TYR A 48 12.36 15.73 -8.82
CA TYR A 48 12.55 15.35 -7.42
C TYR A 48 11.53 16.09 -6.56
N GLN A 49 10.75 15.32 -5.79
CA GLN A 49 9.81 15.84 -4.82
C GLN A 49 10.36 15.53 -3.44
N PRO A 50 10.80 16.54 -2.66
CA PRO A 50 11.32 16.29 -1.33
C PRO A 50 10.25 15.66 -0.44
N PRO A 51 10.64 14.78 0.49
CA PRO A 51 9.73 14.20 1.46
C PRO A 51 8.93 15.28 2.19
N GLN A 52 7.63 15.09 2.28
CA GLN A 52 6.73 15.99 2.99
C GLN A 52 6.66 15.56 4.45
N MET A 53 6.60 16.52 5.36
CA MET A 53 6.31 16.23 6.77
C MET A 53 4.97 15.49 6.88
N PRO A 54 4.86 14.44 7.71
CA PRO A 54 3.58 13.82 8.01
C PRO A 54 2.55 14.87 8.49
N PRO A 55 1.29 14.80 8.03
CA PRO A 55 0.22 15.64 8.56
C PRO A 55 0.06 15.42 10.06
N PRO A 56 -0.24 16.46 10.87
CA PRO A 56 -0.42 16.30 12.30
C PRO A 56 -1.62 15.41 12.65
N PRO A 57 -1.70 14.91 13.90
CA PRO A 57 -2.91 14.28 14.43
C PRO A 57 -4.13 15.20 14.31
N GLN A 58 -5.31 14.60 14.19
CA GLN A 58 -6.54 15.39 14.20
C GLN A 58 -6.85 15.95 15.59
N ASN A 59 -7.38 17.17 15.59
CA ASN A 59 -7.86 17.83 16.81
C ASN A 59 -9.23 17.31 17.27
N ASP A 60 -10.05 16.80 16.33
CA ASP A 60 -11.39 16.29 16.60
C ASP A 60 -11.49 14.86 16.09
N THR A 61 -11.54 13.91 17.03
CA THR A 61 -11.64 12.47 16.80
C THR A 61 -13.07 11.97 16.98
N SER A 62 -14.07 12.85 17.03
CA SER A 62 -15.46 12.42 17.13
C SER A 62 -15.95 11.76 15.84
N ALA A 63 -16.96 10.89 16.00
CA ALA A 63 -17.68 10.31 14.88
C ALA A 63 -18.38 11.41 14.08
N ARG A 64 -18.19 11.41 12.78
CA ARG A 64 -18.85 12.32 11.83
C ARG A 64 -19.16 11.61 10.53
N LEU A 65 -20.14 12.13 9.80
CA LEU A 65 -20.50 11.66 8.47
C LEU A 65 -19.28 11.81 7.54
N VAL A 66 -18.85 10.70 6.93
CA VAL A 66 -17.72 10.69 5.96
C VAL A 66 -18.17 10.27 4.55
N ASN A 67 -19.34 9.64 4.43
CA ASN A 67 -20.03 9.54 3.15
C ASN A 67 -20.93 10.78 2.95
N ASP A 68 -20.29 11.92 2.67
CA ASP A 68 -20.93 13.23 2.53
C ASP A 68 -20.93 13.73 1.07
N ALA A 69 -21.49 14.93 0.84
CA ALA A 69 -21.59 15.52 -0.49
C ALA A 69 -20.23 15.92 -1.11
N ALA A 70 -19.19 16.13 -0.29
CA ALA A 70 -17.85 16.45 -0.76
C ALA A 70 -17.06 15.17 -1.14
N HIS A 71 -17.42 14.03 -0.54
CA HIS A 71 -16.79 12.73 -0.74
C HIS A 71 -17.73 11.67 -1.33
N PRO A 72 -18.40 11.94 -2.48
CA PRO A 72 -19.31 10.97 -3.07
C PRO A 72 -18.54 9.76 -3.62
N TRP A 73 -19.16 8.58 -3.54
CA TRP A 73 -18.62 7.40 -4.22
C TRP A 73 -18.64 7.58 -5.74
N MET A 74 -17.56 7.20 -6.41
CA MET A 74 -17.52 7.09 -7.87
C MET A 74 -16.84 5.78 -8.27
N PRO A 75 -17.32 5.10 -9.33
CA PRO A 75 -16.65 3.91 -9.84
C PRO A 75 -15.26 4.27 -10.36
N ALA A 76 -14.31 3.33 -10.21
CA ALA A 76 -12.99 3.45 -10.79
C ALA A 76 -13.06 3.54 -12.32
N ARG A 77 -12.29 4.45 -12.90
CA ARG A 77 -12.16 4.62 -14.35
C ARG A 77 -11.05 3.72 -14.90
N PRO A 78 -11.02 3.46 -16.21
CA PRO A 78 -9.88 2.78 -16.82
C PRO A 78 -8.56 3.48 -16.47
N GLY A 79 -7.62 2.73 -15.89
CA GLY A 79 -6.31 3.23 -15.44
C GLY A 79 -6.23 3.63 -13.96
N ASP A 80 -7.37 3.81 -13.28
CA ASP A 80 -7.38 4.05 -11.83
C ASP A 80 -6.90 2.80 -11.09
N GLN A 81 -5.98 2.98 -10.14
CA GLN A 81 -5.40 1.90 -9.36
C GLN A 81 -6.24 1.61 -8.12
N ARG A 82 -6.49 0.32 -7.87
CA ARG A 82 -6.99 -0.26 -6.62
C ARG A 82 -6.16 -1.50 -6.35
N GLY A 83 -6.03 -1.88 -5.09
CA GLY A 83 -5.15 -2.99 -4.69
C GLY A 83 -5.70 -3.83 -3.54
N PRO A 84 -4.83 -4.45 -2.73
CA PRO A 84 -5.25 -5.40 -1.70
C PRO A 84 -5.94 -4.75 -0.51
N CYS A 85 -5.73 -3.43 -0.27
CA CYS A 85 -6.26 -2.73 0.90
C CYS A 85 -7.68 -2.17 0.66
N PRO A 86 -8.74 -2.74 1.25
CA PRO A 86 -10.11 -2.24 1.09
C PRO A 86 -10.31 -0.82 1.65
N GLY A 87 -9.54 -0.44 2.68
CA GLY A 87 -9.57 0.91 3.26
C GLY A 87 -9.12 1.97 2.26
N LEU A 88 -7.88 1.85 1.75
CA LEU A 88 -7.33 2.81 0.77
C LEU A 88 -8.15 2.82 -0.53
N ASN A 89 -8.64 1.65 -0.97
CA ASN A 89 -9.53 1.56 -2.12
C ASN A 89 -10.80 2.39 -1.93
N THR A 90 -11.41 2.32 -0.74
CA THR A 90 -12.61 3.09 -0.41
C THR A 90 -12.31 4.59 -0.35
N LEU A 91 -11.21 4.99 0.27
CA LEU A 91 -10.79 6.40 0.34
C LEU A 91 -10.55 6.99 -1.05
N ALA A 92 -9.92 6.25 -1.96
CA ALA A 92 -9.75 6.67 -3.35
C ALA A 92 -11.09 6.73 -4.11
N SER A 93 -11.99 5.76 -3.90
CA SER A 93 -13.32 5.76 -4.52
C SER A 93 -14.27 6.82 -3.97
N HIS A 94 -13.95 7.43 -2.84
CA HIS A 94 -14.69 8.56 -2.26
C HIS A 94 -13.98 9.91 -2.41
N GLY A 95 -12.76 9.94 -2.94
CA GLY A 95 -12.02 11.18 -3.19
C GLY A 95 -11.29 11.77 -1.98
N TYR A 96 -11.21 11.02 -0.87
CA TYR A 96 -10.27 11.34 0.23
C TYR A 96 -8.82 11.17 -0.23
N LEU A 97 -8.58 10.20 -1.11
CA LEU A 97 -7.35 10.07 -1.91
C LEU A 97 -7.60 10.48 -3.35
N PRO A 98 -6.55 10.82 -4.13
CA PRO A 98 -6.64 10.92 -5.57
C PRO A 98 -7.33 9.67 -6.14
N ARG A 99 -8.42 9.87 -6.89
CA ARG A 99 -9.30 8.77 -7.36
C ARG A 99 -8.59 7.76 -8.26
N ASN A 100 -7.50 8.18 -8.89
CA ASN A 100 -6.62 7.33 -9.70
C ASN A 100 -5.75 6.37 -8.87
N GLY A 101 -5.78 6.44 -7.54
CA GLY A 101 -5.06 5.55 -6.66
C GLY A 101 -3.55 5.84 -6.56
N ILE A 102 -3.10 7.02 -6.98
CA ILE A 102 -1.70 7.45 -6.86
C ILE A 102 -1.62 8.58 -5.85
N ALA A 103 -0.93 8.36 -4.73
CA ALA A 103 -0.94 9.29 -3.60
C ALA A 103 0.46 9.50 -3.03
N THR A 104 0.66 10.64 -2.37
CA THR A 104 1.83 10.85 -1.48
C THR A 104 1.57 10.21 -0.11
N PRO A 105 2.62 9.91 0.67
CA PRO A 105 2.46 9.47 2.06
C PRO A 105 1.59 10.41 2.90
N ALA A 106 1.78 11.72 2.75
CA ALA A 106 0.99 12.72 3.46
C ALA A 106 -0.51 12.68 3.08
N GLN A 107 -0.83 12.44 1.81
CA GLN A 107 -2.23 12.25 1.39
C GLN A 107 -2.84 10.99 2.00
N ILE A 108 -2.08 9.89 2.09
CA ILE A 108 -2.53 8.64 2.70
C ILE A 108 -2.80 8.84 4.19
N ILE A 109 -1.85 9.39 4.94
CA ILE A 109 -1.98 9.65 6.38
C ILE A 109 -3.17 10.57 6.67
N ASN A 110 -3.33 11.64 5.88
CA ASN A 110 -4.50 12.51 6.02
C ASN A 110 -5.81 11.76 5.72
N ALA A 111 -5.86 10.98 4.64
CA ALA A 111 -7.08 10.29 4.23
C ALA A 111 -7.54 9.22 5.23
N VAL A 112 -6.63 8.42 5.80
CA VAL A 112 -7.00 7.38 6.77
C VAL A 112 -7.47 7.99 8.10
N GLN A 113 -6.88 9.11 8.52
CA GLN A 113 -7.37 9.89 9.67
C GLN A 113 -8.76 10.50 9.36
N GLU A 114 -8.91 11.21 8.24
CA GLU A 114 -10.14 11.95 7.91
C GLU A 114 -11.33 11.03 7.64
N GLY A 115 -11.12 9.94 6.90
CA GLY A 115 -12.18 9.04 6.45
C GLY A 115 -12.47 7.87 7.40
N PHE A 116 -11.48 7.39 8.16
CA PHE A 116 -11.66 6.23 9.05
C PHE A 116 -11.34 6.50 10.52
N ASN A 117 -10.76 7.66 10.85
CA ASN A 117 -10.29 7.96 12.20
C ASN A 117 -9.18 7.01 12.66
N MET A 118 -8.28 6.61 11.75
CA MET A 118 -7.08 5.86 12.12
C MET A 118 -6.15 6.73 12.96
N ASP A 119 -5.60 6.19 14.04
CA ASP A 119 -4.62 6.88 14.87
C ASP A 119 -3.40 7.35 14.05
N TYR A 120 -2.87 8.52 14.41
CA TYR A 120 -1.74 9.14 13.72
C TYR A 120 -0.50 8.25 13.72
N THR A 121 -0.15 7.64 14.85
CA THR A 121 1.08 6.84 15.01
C THR A 121 1.03 5.63 14.09
N VAL A 122 -0.13 4.98 14.04
CA VAL A 122 -0.39 3.79 13.21
C VAL A 122 -0.46 4.16 11.72
N ALA A 123 -1.15 5.25 11.38
CA ALA A 123 -1.18 5.77 10.01
C ALA A 123 0.23 6.07 9.50
N ASN A 124 1.07 6.68 10.34
CA ASN A 124 2.45 7.02 10.04
C ASN A 124 3.30 5.76 9.83
N PHE A 125 3.28 4.82 10.77
CA PHE A 125 4.03 3.57 10.71
C PHE A 125 3.70 2.78 9.43
N ILE A 126 2.42 2.51 9.19
CA ILE A 126 1.96 1.69 8.06
C ILE A 126 2.26 2.37 6.72
N THR A 127 2.00 3.68 6.61
CA THR A 127 2.20 4.40 5.36
C THR A 127 3.67 4.43 4.96
N TYR A 128 4.59 4.73 5.88
CA TYR A 128 6.01 4.79 5.55
C TYR A 128 6.64 3.40 5.42
N ALA A 129 6.15 2.39 6.14
CA ALA A 129 6.52 1.00 5.86
C ALA A 129 6.21 0.64 4.39
N ALA A 130 4.97 0.85 3.94
CA ALA A 130 4.59 0.59 2.55
C ALA A 130 5.40 1.46 1.57
N PHE A 131 5.53 2.76 1.84
CA PHE A 131 6.19 3.69 0.93
C PHE A 131 7.68 3.39 0.74
N LEU A 132 8.38 2.94 1.79
CA LEU A 132 9.80 2.61 1.70
C LEU A 132 10.08 1.42 0.77
N VAL A 133 9.15 0.46 0.66
CA VAL A 133 9.36 -0.75 -0.17
C VAL A 133 8.66 -0.69 -1.53
N ASP A 134 7.51 -0.01 -1.61
CA ASP A 134 6.63 -0.01 -2.80
C ASP A 134 6.49 1.35 -3.47
N GLY A 135 6.93 2.42 -2.80
CA GLY A 135 6.86 3.79 -3.30
C GLY A 135 8.02 4.18 -4.20
N ASN A 136 7.81 5.24 -4.97
CA ASN A 136 8.89 5.95 -5.64
C ASN A 136 9.42 7.08 -4.75
N LEU A 137 10.59 6.86 -4.15
CA LEU A 137 11.22 7.77 -3.19
C LEU A 137 11.77 9.06 -3.83
N ILE A 138 11.83 9.15 -5.16
CA ILE A 138 12.26 10.37 -5.86
C ILE A 138 11.08 11.29 -6.16
N THR A 139 9.94 10.72 -6.56
CA THR A 139 8.75 11.50 -6.95
C THR A 139 7.74 11.68 -5.81
N ASN A 140 8.00 11.04 -4.66
CA ASN A 140 7.13 11.03 -3.49
C ASN A 140 5.74 10.44 -3.76
N LYS A 141 5.64 9.38 -4.57
CA LYS A 141 4.37 8.77 -5.00
C LYS A 141 4.32 7.27 -4.75
N LEU A 142 3.18 6.81 -4.26
CA LEU A 142 2.81 5.40 -4.09
C LEU A 142 1.57 5.09 -4.93
N SER A 143 1.55 3.91 -5.55
CA SER A 143 0.33 3.32 -6.10
C SER A 143 -0.32 2.47 -5.03
N ILE A 144 -1.63 2.67 -4.77
CA ILE A 144 -2.38 1.82 -3.83
C ILE A 144 -2.77 0.45 -4.44
N GLY A 145 -2.39 0.22 -5.70
CA GLY A 145 -2.52 -1.05 -6.41
C GLY A 145 -1.20 -1.40 -7.09
N GLY A 146 -1.26 -1.85 -8.34
CA GLY A 146 -0.11 -2.35 -9.05
C GLY A 146 0.90 -1.32 -9.56
N ARG A 147 1.95 -1.85 -10.17
CA ARG A 147 3.09 -1.10 -10.71
C ARG A 147 2.65 -0.24 -11.88
N THR A 148 2.97 1.05 -11.84
CA THR A 148 2.51 2.03 -12.84
C THR A 148 3.53 3.14 -13.05
N SER A 149 3.61 3.65 -14.29
CA SER A 149 4.48 4.79 -14.62
C SER A 149 3.99 6.11 -14.03
N LEU A 150 2.78 6.16 -13.47
CA LEU A 150 2.23 7.34 -12.81
C LEU A 150 2.98 7.72 -11.52
N THR A 151 3.71 6.77 -10.93
CA THR A 151 4.63 7.05 -9.81
C THR A 151 5.99 7.56 -10.29
N GLY A 152 6.24 7.65 -11.60
CA GLY A 152 7.50 8.14 -12.17
C GLY A 152 8.36 7.02 -12.80
N ALA A 153 9.59 7.36 -13.20
CA ALA A 153 10.51 6.36 -13.72
C ALA A 153 10.89 5.37 -12.62
N PHE A 154 10.93 4.10 -12.97
CA PHE A 154 11.23 3.05 -12.02
C PHE A 154 12.70 3.13 -11.55
N PRO A 155 12.97 2.92 -10.25
CA PRO A 155 14.33 2.84 -9.76
C PRO A 155 15.04 1.60 -10.33
N PRO A 156 16.37 1.61 -10.41
CA PRO A 156 17.13 0.41 -10.77
C PRO A 156 16.94 -0.68 -9.71
N ALA A 157 17.04 -1.94 -10.13
CA ALA A 157 17.05 -3.07 -9.21
C ALA A 157 18.19 -2.92 -8.17
N PRO A 158 18.00 -3.41 -6.93
CA PRO A 158 16.91 -4.29 -6.48
C PRO A 158 15.63 -3.56 -6.03
N ALA A 159 15.60 -2.23 -6.04
CA ALA A 159 14.40 -1.48 -5.69
C ALA A 159 13.21 -1.82 -6.61
N ILE A 160 12.03 -1.97 -6.00
CA ILE A 160 10.85 -2.44 -6.74
C ILE A 160 10.01 -1.25 -7.18
N ALA A 161 9.56 -0.39 -6.25
CA ALA A 161 8.58 0.67 -6.51
C ALA A 161 7.33 0.14 -7.27
N GLY A 162 6.82 -0.99 -6.79
CA GLY A 162 5.79 -1.77 -7.49
C GLY A 162 4.36 -1.42 -7.10
N GLY A 163 4.15 -0.51 -6.14
CA GLY A 163 2.84 -0.30 -5.52
C GLY A 163 2.42 -1.46 -4.61
N LEU A 164 1.27 -1.32 -3.96
CA LEU A 164 0.82 -2.24 -2.91
C LEU A 164 0.47 -3.66 -3.40
N ASP A 165 0.39 -3.91 -4.71
CA ASP A 165 0.23 -5.28 -5.22
C ASP A 165 1.56 -6.07 -5.18
N THR A 166 2.67 -5.45 -4.76
CA THR A 166 3.97 -6.10 -4.66
C THR A 166 3.98 -7.13 -3.54
N HIS A 167 4.12 -8.39 -3.91
CA HIS A 167 4.15 -9.49 -2.97
C HIS A 167 5.43 -9.49 -2.09
N ALA A 168 5.26 -9.90 -0.84
CA ALA A 168 6.28 -10.22 0.17
C ALA A 168 7.08 -9.05 0.77
N VAL A 169 6.79 -7.79 0.40
CA VAL A 169 7.40 -6.61 1.04
C VAL A 169 6.43 -5.85 1.95
N PHE A 170 5.14 -5.87 1.61
CA PHE A 170 4.04 -5.39 2.44
C PHE A 170 2.83 -6.32 2.29
N GLU A 171 2.34 -6.50 1.05
CA GLU A 171 1.34 -7.52 0.72
C GLU A 171 1.90 -8.92 0.98
N GLY A 172 1.04 -9.86 1.42
CA GLY A 172 1.47 -11.23 1.59
C GLY A 172 0.32 -12.22 1.76
N ASP A 173 0.71 -13.49 1.90
CA ASP A 173 -0.19 -14.63 1.90
C ASP A 173 -1.19 -14.63 3.07
N ALA A 174 -2.18 -15.52 2.99
CA ALA A 174 -3.26 -15.69 3.94
C ALA A 174 -4.16 -14.45 4.08
N SER A 175 -4.30 -13.63 3.05
CA SER A 175 -5.27 -12.52 3.05
C SER A 175 -6.72 -13.02 3.22
N MET A 176 -7.59 -12.22 3.86
CA MET A 176 -8.96 -12.65 4.19
C MET A 176 -9.89 -12.71 2.97
N THR A 177 -9.71 -11.78 2.01
CA THR A 177 -10.58 -11.64 0.83
C THR A 177 -9.82 -11.57 -0.49
N ARG A 178 -8.49 -11.75 -0.45
CA ARG A 178 -7.56 -11.78 -1.59
C ARG A 178 -6.86 -13.13 -1.61
N GLY A 179 -6.58 -13.66 -2.79
CA GLY A 179 -5.81 -14.88 -2.95
C GLY A 179 -4.33 -14.69 -2.62
N ASP A 180 -3.62 -15.77 -2.36
CA ASP A 180 -2.15 -15.72 -2.25
C ASP A 180 -1.53 -15.47 -3.63
N PHE A 181 -0.41 -14.75 -3.68
CA PHE A 181 0.28 -14.41 -4.92
C PHE A 181 0.63 -15.63 -5.78
N PHE A 182 0.96 -16.76 -5.14
CA PHE A 182 1.24 -18.03 -5.82
C PHE A 182 0.12 -18.46 -6.79
N PHE A 183 -1.14 -18.11 -6.51
CA PHE A 183 -2.29 -18.45 -7.35
C PHE A 183 -2.57 -17.43 -8.46
N GLY A 184 -1.76 -16.38 -8.58
CA GLY A 184 -1.72 -15.46 -9.73
C GLY A 184 -2.40 -14.11 -9.53
N ASN A 185 -3.22 -13.92 -8.49
CA ASN A 185 -3.85 -12.64 -8.17
C ASN A 185 -3.98 -12.44 -6.66
N ASN A 186 -3.24 -11.45 -6.15
CA ASN A 186 -3.11 -11.11 -4.73
C ASN A 186 -3.86 -9.84 -4.31
N HIS A 187 -4.59 -9.18 -5.22
CA HIS A 187 -5.13 -7.83 -4.99
C HIS A 187 -6.62 -7.71 -5.27
N ASP A 188 -7.17 -8.49 -6.21
CA ASP A 188 -8.59 -8.45 -6.51
C ASP A 188 -9.43 -9.11 -5.41
N PHE A 189 -10.63 -8.57 -5.21
CA PHE A 189 -11.63 -9.22 -4.37
C PHE A 189 -11.96 -10.62 -4.88
N ASN A 190 -11.90 -11.60 -3.99
CA ASN A 190 -12.22 -12.99 -4.28
C ASN A 190 -13.54 -13.40 -3.60
N GLU A 191 -14.57 -13.67 -4.41
CA GLU A 191 -15.91 -14.04 -3.91
C GLU A 191 -15.89 -15.31 -3.05
N THR A 192 -15.11 -16.32 -3.42
CA THR A 192 -15.01 -17.57 -2.64
C THR A 192 -14.45 -17.32 -1.25
N LEU A 193 -13.41 -16.50 -1.13
CA LEU A 193 -12.83 -16.12 0.16
C LEU A 193 -13.77 -15.23 0.97
N PHE A 194 -14.51 -14.33 0.31
CA PHE A 194 -15.53 -13.54 1.00
C PHE A 194 -16.71 -14.39 1.48
N GLN A 195 -17.09 -15.44 0.74
CA GLN A 195 -18.09 -16.38 1.24
C GLN A 195 -17.57 -17.16 2.46
N GLN A 196 -16.29 -17.53 2.49
CA GLN A 196 -15.66 -18.09 3.71
C GLN A 196 -15.73 -17.10 4.89
N PHE A 197 -15.48 -15.80 4.63
CA PHE A 197 -15.65 -14.74 5.64
C PHE A 197 -17.09 -14.66 6.18
N VAL A 198 -18.09 -14.77 5.30
CA VAL A 198 -19.52 -14.81 5.68
C VAL A 198 -19.83 -16.07 6.49
N ASP A 199 -19.35 -17.23 6.07
CA ASP A 199 -19.61 -18.51 6.74
C ASP A 199 -19.02 -18.52 8.15
N TYR A 200 -17.81 -17.98 8.33
CA TYR A 200 -17.17 -17.81 9.64
C TYR A 200 -17.92 -16.80 10.51
N SER A 201 -18.41 -15.70 9.92
CA SER A 201 -19.25 -14.72 10.63
C SER A 201 -20.56 -15.35 11.12
N ASN A 202 -21.19 -16.20 10.31
CA ASN A 202 -22.39 -16.94 10.71
C ASN A 202 -22.09 -17.93 11.83
N LYS A 203 -20.98 -18.66 11.73
CA LYS A 203 -20.61 -19.72 12.68
C LYS A 203 -20.16 -19.19 14.03
N PHE A 204 -19.39 -18.10 14.06
CA PHE A 204 -18.71 -17.63 15.28
C PHE A 204 -19.15 -16.24 15.76
N GLY A 205 -19.86 -15.47 14.94
CA GLY A 205 -20.25 -14.09 15.25
C GLY A 205 -21.74 -13.80 15.08
N ALA A 206 -22.60 -14.83 15.08
CA ALA A 206 -24.05 -14.69 14.90
C ALA A 206 -24.42 -13.87 13.64
N GLY A 207 -23.68 -14.07 12.55
CA GLY A 207 -23.87 -13.39 11.26
C GLY A 207 -23.21 -12.01 11.16
N LYS A 208 -22.39 -11.62 12.14
CA LYS A 208 -21.56 -10.42 12.14
C LYS A 208 -20.09 -10.82 12.20
N TYR A 209 -19.22 -9.97 11.67
CA TYR A 209 -17.79 -10.08 11.84
C TYR A 209 -17.37 -9.29 13.08
N ASN A 210 -16.61 -9.92 13.96
CA ASN A 210 -16.05 -9.37 15.19
C ASN A 210 -14.70 -10.05 15.49
N LEU A 211 -14.03 -9.69 16.59
CA LEU A 211 -12.69 -10.22 16.90
C LEU A 211 -12.65 -11.75 17.11
N THR A 212 -13.74 -12.37 17.58
CA THR A 212 -13.83 -13.84 17.66
C THR A 212 -13.79 -14.47 16.27
N VAL A 213 -14.59 -13.92 15.33
CA VAL A 213 -14.58 -14.36 13.93
C VAL A 213 -13.22 -14.12 13.29
N ALA A 214 -12.59 -12.98 13.58
CA ALA A 214 -11.27 -12.62 13.09
C ALA A 214 -10.21 -13.66 13.46
N GLY A 215 -10.16 -14.10 14.73
CA GLY A 215 -9.26 -15.16 15.19
C GLY A 215 -9.45 -16.48 14.45
N GLU A 216 -10.70 -16.94 14.35
CA GLU A 216 -11.04 -18.20 13.67
C GLU A 216 -10.73 -18.15 12.16
N LEU A 217 -11.07 -17.04 11.51
CA LEU A 217 -10.82 -16.88 10.07
C LEU A 217 -9.34 -16.72 9.76
N ARG A 218 -8.59 -15.94 10.57
CA ARG A 218 -7.13 -15.79 10.43
C ARG A 218 -6.45 -17.14 10.48
N TRP A 219 -6.79 -17.97 11.46
CA TRP A 219 -6.27 -19.32 11.58
C TRP A 219 -6.61 -20.18 10.36
N LYS A 220 -7.87 -20.15 9.92
CA LYS A 220 -8.29 -20.87 8.72
C LYS A 220 -7.49 -20.45 7.48
N ARG A 221 -7.26 -19.16 7.28
CA ARG A 221 -6.50 -18.64 6.14
C ARG A 221 -5.04 -19.10 6.17
N ILE A 222 -4.42 -19.14 7.35
CA ILE A 222 -3.07 -19.69 7.53
C ILE A 222 -3.06 -21.18 7.17
N GLN A 223 -3.98 -21.98 7.71
CA GLN A 223 -4.06 -23.42 7.42
C GLN A 223 -4.28 -23.72 5.94
N ASP A 224 -5.18 -22.99 5.28
CA ASP A 224 -5.45 -23.13 3.84
C ASP A 224 -4.17 -22.85 3.03
N SER A 225 -3.42 -21.82 3.40
CA SER A 225 -2.18 -21.44 2.70
C SER A 225 -1.07 -22.48 2.94
N ILE A 226 -0.91 -22.98 4.17
CA ILE A 226 -0.02 -24.12 4.47
C ILE A 226 -0.38 -25.33 3.58
N ALA A 227 -1.67 -25.63 3.42
CA ALA A 227 -2.11 -26.82 2.72
C ALA A 227 -2.06 -26.74 1.19
N THR A 228 -2.00 -25.53 0.62
CA THR A 228 -2.22 -25.34 -0.83
C THR A 228 -1.16 -24.49 -1.53
N ASN A 229 -0.45 -23.62 -0.81
CA ASN A 229 0.57 -22.72 -1.36
C ASN A 229 1.97 -23.25 -1.00
N PRO A 230 2.72 -23.86 -1.95
CA PRO A 230 4.05 -24.42 -1.67
C PRO A 230 5.11 -23.36 -1.38
N THR A 231 4.82 -22.08 -1.67
CA THR A 231 5.68 -20.93 -1.39
C THR A 231 5.14 -20.06 -0.25
N PHE A 232 4.19 -20.57 0.53
CA PHE A 232 3.56 -19.84 1.64
C PHE A 232 4.60 -19.21 2.56
N SER A 233 4.51 -17.90 2.75
CA SER A 233 5.39 -17.15 3.66
C SER A 233 4.56 -16.37 4.68
N PHE A 234 4.88 -16.60 5.95
CA PHE A 234 4.22 -15.96 7.10
C PHE A 234 5.25 -15.51 8.13
N VAL A 235 6.20 -14.71 7.66
CA VAL A 235 7.25 -14.06 8.45
C VAL A 235 7.07 -12.55 8.42
N SER A 236 7.82 -11.83 9.25
CA SER A 236 7.79 -10.37 9.29
C SER A 236 8.19 -9.73 7.94
N PRO A 237 7.53 -8.63 7.52
CA PRO A 237 6.50 -7.88 8.25
C PRO A 237 5.08 -8.47 8.15
N ARG A 238 4.83 -9.39 7.19
CA ARG A 238 3.50 -9.97 6.92
C ARG A 238 2.88 -10.64 8.15
N TYR A 239 3.71 -11.29 8.96
CA TYR A 239 3.27 -11.93 10.20
C TYR A 239 2.45 -10.96 11.07
N PHE A 240 2.94 -9.74 11.32
CA PHE A 240 2.24 -8.73 12.11
C PHE A 240 1.03 -8.14 11.37
N THR A 241 1.22 -7.72 10.11
CA THR A 241 0.14 -7.05 9.36
C THR A 241 -1.06 -7.95 9.17
N ALA A 242 -0.85 -9.25 8.99
CA ALA A 242 -1.94 -10.21 8.89
C ALA A 242 -2.87 -10.22 10.12
N TYR A 243 -2.34 -10.15 11.34
CA TYR A 243 -3.16 -10.10 12.55
C TYR A 243 -3.84 -8.73 12.72
N ALA A 244 -3.10 -7.63 12.55
CA ALA A 244 -3.65 -6.27 12.63
C ALA A 244 -4.77 -6.05 11.60
N GLU A 245 -4.59 -6.46 10.35
CA GLU A 245 -5.61 -6.34 9.30
C GLU A 245 -6.89 -7.14 9.61
N SER A 246 -6.82 -8.15 10.46
CA SER A 246 -8.00 -8.90 10.91
C SER A 246 -8.83 -8.13 11.95
N SER A 247 -8.24 -7.19 12.70
CA SER A 247 -8.98 -6.31 13.62
C SER A 247 -9.58 -5.08 12.93
N PHE A 248 -8.98 -4.61 11.82
CA PHE A 248 -9.38 -3.37 11.14
C PHE A 248 -10.86 -3.30 10.71
N PRO A 249 -11.51 -4.36 10.20
CA PRO A 249 -12.94 -4.28 9.85
C PRO A 249 -13.83 -4.00 11.08
N VAL A 250 -13.42 -4.47 12.26
CA VAL A 250 -14.14 -4.25 13.53
C VAL A 250 -14.03 -2.79 13.97
N GLN A 251 -12.86 -2.18 13.78
CA GLN A 251 -12.59 -0.81 14.22
C GLN A 251 -13.05 0.24 13.22
N PHE A 252 -12.77 0.05 11.94
CA PHE A 252 -12.89 1.11 10.95
C PHE A 252 -14.11 0.96 10.03
N PHE A 253 -14.69 -0.23 9.90
CA PHE A 253 -15.83 -0.47 9.01
C PHE A 253 -17.17 -0.57 9.74
N VAL A 254 -17.16 -0.55 11.08
CA VAL A 254 -18.37 -0.42 11.90
C VAL A 254 -18.70 1.06 12.04
N ASP A 255 -19.95 1.44 11.74
CA ASP A 255 -20.41 2.82 11.87
C ASP A 255 -20.19 3.34 13.31
N GLY A 256 -19.52 4.48 13.44
CA GLY A 256 -19.06 5.00 14.74
C GLY A 256 -20.17 5.38 15.72
N ARG A 257 -21.44 5.40 15.28
CA ARG A 257 -22.59 5.60 16.19
C ARG A 257 -23.06 4.32 16.87
N LYS A 258 -22.58 3.15 16.42
CA LYS A 258 -22.93 1.86 17.06
C LYS A 258 -22.18 1.72 18.38
N THR A 259 -22.93 1.47 19.45
CA THR A 259 -22.42 1.35 20.82
C THR A 259 -22.96 0.10 21.51
N GLY A 260 -22.43 -0.26 22.68
CA GLY A 260 -22.94 -1.38 23.46
C GLY A 260 -22.78 -2.71 22.72
N ALA A 261 -23.85 -3.50 22.65
CA ALA A 261 -23.82 -4.82 22.00
C ALA A 261 -23.55 -4.77 20.48
N ASP A 262 -23.77 -3.62 19.83
CA ASP A 262 -23.51 -3.43 18.40
C ASP A 262 -22.10 -2.90 18.10
N ALA A 263 -21.34 -2.49 19.13
CA ALA A 263 -19.97 -2.05 18.96
C ALA A 263 -19.08 -3.20 18.47
N GLY A 264 -18.24 -2.94 17.47
CA GLY A 264 -17.38 -3.95 16.86
C GLY A 264 -18.14 -5.08 16.15
N GLN A 265 -19.42 -4.91 15.83
CA GLN A 265 -20.21 -5.91 15.09
C GLN A 265 -20.45 -5.46 13.65
N LEU A 266 -19.58 -5.90 12.74
CA LEU A 266 -19.66 -5.57 11.32
C LEU A 266 -20.65 -6.51 10.60
N ASP A 267 -21.70 -5.95 10.00
CA ASP A 267 -22.64 -6.74 9.21
C ASP A 267 -22.12 -7.03 7.80
N MET A 268 -22.62 -8.10 7.17
CA MET A 268 -22.09 -8.59 5.90
C MET A 268 -22.41 -7.68 4.70
N VAL A 269 -23.47 -6.86 4.78
CA VAL A 269 -23.79 -5.88 3.72
C VAL A 269 -22.74 -4.78 3.74
N THR A 270 -22.45 -4.24 4.92
CA THR A 270 -21.39 -3.26 5.13
C THR A 270 -20.02 -3.84 4.78
N ALA A 271 -19.70 -5.06 5.24
CA ALA A 271 -18.44 -5.72 4.89
C ALA A 271 -18.25 -5.84 3.36
N ARG A 272 -19.28 -6.31 2.63
CA ARG A 272 -19.22 -6.43 1.17
C ARG A 272 -19.02 -5.06 0.49
N SER A 273 -19.67 -4.02 1.00
CA SER A 273 -19.52 -2.64 0.49
C SER A 273 -18.05 -2.19 0.53
N PHE A 274 -17.34 -2.44 1.62
CA PHE A 274 -15.91 -2.12 1.72
C PHE A 274 -15.03 -3.06 0.90
N PHE A 275 -15.16 -4.37 1.10
CA PHE A 275 -14.23 -5.35 0.53
C PHE A 275 -14.32 -5.51 -0.99
N GLN A 276 -15.53 -5.38 -1.55
CA GLN A 276 -15.80 -5.58 -2.98
C GLN A 276 -16.01 -4.26 -3.71
N GLN A 277 -16.78 -3.33 -3.13
CA GLN A 277 -17.26 -2.15 -3.86
C GLN A 277 -16.42 -0.90 -3.59
N SER A 278 -15.49 -0.98 -2.63
CA SER A 278 -14.69 0.17 -2.19
C SER A 278 -15.58 1.37 -1.84
N ARG A 279 -16.63 1.12 -1.06
CA ARG A 279 -17.71 2.07 -0.84
C ARG A 279 -18.09 2.15 0.63
N PHE A 280 -18.13 3.37 1.17
CA PHE A 280 -18.79 3.64 2.45
C PHE A 280 -20.31 3.39 2.32
N PRO A 281 -20.95 2.74 3.30
CA PRO A 281 -22.41 2.69 3.36
C PRO A 281 -23.04 4.08 3.33
N ASP A 282 -24.28 4.17 2.86
CA ASP A 282 -25.01 5.44 2.86
C ASP A 282 -25.22 5.92 4.31
N GLY A 283 -24.90 7.19 4.58
CA GLY A 283 -24.99 7.76 5.92
C GLY A 283 -23.94 7.23 6.91
N PHE A 284 -22.83 6.64 6.44
CA PHE A 284 -21.77 6.08 7.28
C PHE A 284 -21.00 7.15 8.06
N PHE A 285 -20.86 6.93 9.37
CA PHE A 285 -20.01 7.71 10.26
C PHE A 285 -18.72 6.95 10.54
N ARG A 286 -17.57 7.63 10.41
CA ARG A 286 -16.28 7.07 10.86
C ARG A 286 -16.30 6.74 12.35
N ALA A 287 -15.33 5.96 12.83
CA ALA A 287 -15.20 5.57 14.23
C ALA A 287 -15.23 6.79 15.18
N ASN A 288 -15.78 6.61 16.39
CA ASN A 288 -15.96 7.68 17.37
C ASN A 288 -14.73 7.94 18.26
N ASP A 289 -13.61 7.31 17.94
CA ASP A 289 -12.30 7.57 18.55
C ASP A 289 -11.19 7.19 17.56
N SER A 290 -9.98 7.64 17.82
CA SER A 290 -8.79 7.28 17.03
C SER A 290 -8.47 5.81 17.24
N GLY A 291 -8.72 4.98 16.22
CA GLY A 291 -8.45 3.55 16.28
C GLY A 291 -6.99 3.24 15.94
N SER A 292 -6.28 2.55 16.83
CA SER A 292 -4.89 2.11 16.64
C SER A 292 -4.74 0.72 16.01
N GLY A 293 -5.83 0.03 15.67
CA GLY A 293 -5.72 -1.36 15.20
C GLY A 293 -5.74 -2.40 16.32
N ASP A 294 -6.16 -2.00 17.52
CA ASP A 294 -6.29 -2.86 18.72
C ASP A 294 -7.07 -4.17 18.49
N GLY A 295 -6.67 -5.23 19.18
CA GLY A 295 -7.32 -6.54 19.11
C GLY A 295 -6.58 -7.55 18.25
N ASP A 296 -5.44 -7.20 17.66
CA ASP A 296 -4.54 -8.16 17.00
C ASP A 296 -4.00 -9.18 18.00
N GLU A 297 -3.78 -8.80 19.26
CA GLU A 297 -3.46 -9.67 20.36
C GLU A 297 -4.58 -10.67 20.67
N ILE A 298 -5.85 -10.26 20.54
CA ILE A 298 -7.02 -11.13 20.71
C ILE A 298 -7.11 -12.12 19.54
N VAL A 299 -6.88 -11.66 18.31
CA VAL A 299 -6.86 -12.51 17.11
C VAL A 299 -5.72 -13.53 17.21
N PHE A 300 -4.53 -13.12 17.63
CA PHE A 300 -3.38 -13.99 17.84
C PHE A 300 -3.63 -15.03 18.95
N ALA A 301 -4.17 -14.60 20.10
CA ALA A 301 -4.41 -15.46 21.25
C ALA A 301 -5.42 -16.59 20.98
N ALA A 302 -6.29 -16.45 19.96
CA ALA A 302 -7.22 -17.50 19.57
C ALA A 302 -6.50 -18.77 19.07
N HIS A 303 -5.47 -18.60 18.22
CA HIS A 303 -4.68 -19.70 17.63
C HIS A 303 -3.22 -19.27 17.43
N PRO A 304 -2.37 -19.31 18.48
CA PRO A 304 -0.97 -18.93 18.37
C PRO A 304 -0.18 -19.84 17.42
N ILE A 305 0.63 -19.25 16.54
CA ILE A 305 1.57 -19.94 15.66
C ILE A 305 2.85 -19.13 15.57
N GLN A 306 4.01 -19.79 15.47
CA GLN A 306 5.29 -19.09 15.25
C GLN A 306 5.45 -18.65 13.79
N PRO A 307 6.16 -17.54 13.52
CA PRO A 307 6.44 -17.11 12.15
C PRO A 307 7.25 -18.18 11.40
N GLY A 308 7.00 -18.31 10.10
CA GLY A 308 7.55 -19.40 9.31
C GLY A 308 7.06 -19.41 7.87
N ARG A 309 7.39 -20.49 7.16
CA ARG A 309 7.09 -20.63 5.73
C ARG A 309 6.99 -22.10 5.32
N ASN A 310 6.30 -22.38 4.22
CA ASN A 310 6.39 -23.68 3.58
C ASN A 310 7.76 -23.86 2.91
N VAL A 311 8.36 -25.04 3.05
CA VAL A 311 9.66 -25.38 2.44
C VAL A 311 9.53 -26.63 1.59
N GLY A 312 9.89 -26.55 0.31
CA GLY A 312 9.94 -27.74 -0.56
C GLY A 312 8.58 -28.38 -0.89
N GLY A 313 7.46 -27.69 -0.67
CA GLY A 313 6.12 -28.16 -1.00
C GLY A 313 5.04 -27.64 -0.06
N VAL A 314 3.80 -28.08 -0.28
CA VAL A 314 2.68 -27.83 0.63
C VAL A 314 2.77 -28.72 1.88
N ASN A 315 2.09 -28.32 2.95
CA ASN A 315 2.06 -29.03 4.24
C ASN A 315 3.44 -29.23 4.88
N ASN A 316 4.40 -28.34 4.63
CA ASN A 316 5.73 -28.38 5.22
C ASN A 316 6.11 -27.02 5.81
N TYR A 317 5.30 -26.54 6.76
CA TYR A 317 5.53 -25.27 7.44
C TYR A 317 6.69 -25.40 8.42
N VAL A 318 7.77 -24.70 8.13
CA VAL A 318 8.99 -24.64 8.93
C VAL A 318 9.07 -23.29 9.61
N VAL A 319 9.22 -23.31 10.93
CA VAL A 319 9.41 -22.11 11.76
C VAL A 319 10.68 -21.38 11.35
N ASP A 320 10.60 -20.07 11.26
CA ASP A 320 11.75 -19.20 11.06
C ASP A 320 12.12 -18.49 12.36
N PRO A 321 13.15 -18.96 13.09
CA PRO A 321 13.55 -18.36 14.36
C PRO A 321 14.22 -16.98 14.19
N THR A 322 14.45 -16.52 12.96
CA THR A 322 15.04 -15.20 12.68
C THR A 322 13.99 -14.12 12.40
N SER A 323 12.74 -14.51 12.17
CA SER A 323 11.62 -13.58 12.01
C SER A 323 11.26 -12.97 13.37
N ALA A 324 10.93 -11.67 13.37
CA ALA A 324 10.28 -11.05 14.52
C ALA A 324 8.88 -11.64 14.73
N ASP A 325 8.44 -11.61 15.98
CA ASP A 325 7.11 -12.00 16.47
C ASP A 325 6.64 -11.02 17.57
N PHE A 326 5.44 -11.23 18.12
CA PHE A 326 4.84 -10.36 19.14
C PHE A 326 5.61 -10.28 20.47
N SER A 327 6.67 -11.07 20.67
CA SER A 327 7.54 -10.94 21.84
C SER A 327 8.70 -9.95 21.64
N ASP A 328 8.98 -9.55 20.39
CA ASP A 328 10.04 -8.62 20.02
C ASP A 328 9.62 -7.71 18.86
N GLU A 329 8.72 -6.77 19.15
CA GLU A 329 8.24 -5.78 18.19
C GLU A 329 9.35 -4.84 17.69
N CYS A 330 10.41 -4.63 18.48
CA CYS A 330 11.54 -3.84 18.02
C CYS A 330 12.33 -4.55 16.93
N LEU A 331 12.43 -5.87 16.99
CA LEU A 331 13.07 -6.65 15.93
C LEU A 331 12.34 -6.51 14.59
N LEU A 332 11.00 -6.33 14.57
CA LEU A 332 10.25 -6.02 13.35
C LEU A 332 10.79 -4.74 12.71
N TYR A 333 10.84 -3.65 13.48
CA TYR A 333 11.35 -2.37 13.02
C TYR A 333 12.80 -2.46 12.53
N VAL A 334 13.68 -3.05 13.36
CA VAL A 334 15.10 -3.16 13.08
C VAL A 334 15.35 -3.99 11.82
N ASN A 335 14.70 -5.15 11.67
CA ASN A 335 14.84 -5.99 10.49
C ASN A 335 14.29 -5.29 9.24
N PHE A 336 13.16 -4.61 9.35
CA PHE A 336 12.59 -3.87 8.24
C PHE A 336 13.57 -2.79 7.74
N ALA A 337 14.10 -1.95 8.62
CA ALA A 337 15.01 -0.88 8.25
C ALA A 337 16.39 -1.40 7.79
N ASN A 338 17.01 -2.31 8.54
CA ASN A 338 18.39 -2.75 8.29
C ASN A 338 18.53 -3.91 7.31
N GLN A 339 17.46 -4.66 7.03
CA GLN A 339 17.50 -5.79 6.09
C GLN A 339 16.61 -5.53 4.88
N THR A 340 15.32 -5.24 5.07
CA THR A 340 14.38 -5.08 3.94
C THR A 340 14.70 -3.83 3.12
N VAL A 341 14.69 -2.65 3.75
CA VAL A 341 14.94 -1.37 3.05
C VAL A 341 16.39 -1.32 2.52
N ARG A 342 17.36 -1.73 3.35
CA ARG A 342 18.78 -1.87 2.93
C ARG A 342 18.97 -2.83 1.76
N GLY A 343 18.23 -3.93 1.71
CA GLY A 343 18.27 -4.90 0.62
C GLY A 343 17.76 -4.31 -0.70
N LEU A 344 16.72 -3.48 -0.65
CA LEU A 344 16.17 -2.77 -1.82
C LEU A 344 17.05 -1.60 -2.28
N TYR A 345 17.73 -0.95 -1.34
CA TYR A 345 18.59 0.22 -1.61
C TYR A 345 19.95 0.02 -0.95
N PRO A 346 20.86 -0.78 -1.54
CA PRO A 346 22.14 -1.13 -0.91
C PRO A 346 23.15 0.03 -0.90
N SER A 347 23.11 0.92 -1.89
CA SER A 347 24.07 2.02 -2.05
C SER A 347 23.44 3.28 -2.66
N PRO A 348 22.43 3.87 -2.01
CA PRO A 348 21.77 5.08 -2.50
C PRO A 348 22.69 6.30 -2.41
N THR A 349 22.52 7.25 -3.32
CA THR A 349 23.28 8.52 -3.36
C THR A 349 22.36 9.69 -3.72
N GLY A 350 22.79 10.93 -3.44
CA GLY A 350 22.05 12.14 -3.83
C GLY A 350 20.64 12.18 -3.25
N ASP A 351 19.68 12.63 -4.06
CA ASP A 351 18.27 12.80 -3.66
C ASP A 351 17.63 11.52 -3.12
N LEU A 352 18.01 10.35 -3.64
CA LEU A 352 17.50 9.07 -3.14
C LEU A 352 17.93 8.81 -1.70
N LEU A 353 19.20 9.10 -1.37
CA LEU A 353 19.72 8.94 -0.01
C LEU A 353 19.03 9.92 0.95
N THR A 354 18.84 11.18 0.52
CA THR A 354 18.10 12.20 1.27
C THR A 354 16.67 11.72 1.56
N SER A 355 15.97 11.23 0.53
CA SER A 355 14.61 10.69 0.70
C SER A 355 14.57 9.49 1.62
N LEU A 356 15.49 8.52 1.48
CA LEU A 356 15.52 7.33 2.34
C LEU A 356 15.68 7.70 3.81
N LYS A 357 16.62 8.57 4.15
CA LYS A 357 16.85 9.01 5.53
C LYS A 357 15.61 9.67 6.13
N ALA A 358 14.99 10.60 5.40
CA ALA A 358 13.79 11.28 5.89
C ALA A 358 12.61 10.31 6.07
N ASN A 359 12.35 9.42 5.10
CA ASN A 359 11.24 8.47 5.19
C ASN A 359 11.47 7.39 6.26
N LEU A 360 12.71 6.97 6.51
CA LEU A 360 13.06 6.09 7.63
C LEU A 360 12.84 6.77 8.99
N HIS A 361 13.16 8.07 9.08
CA HIS A 361 12.86 8.85 10.27
C HIS A 361 11.35 9.00 10.50
N PHE A 362 10.58 9.27 9.44
CA PHE A 362 9.12 9.32 9.53
C PHE A 362 8.51 7.98 9.91
N PHE A 363 9.04 6.87 9.37
CA PHE A 363 8.68 5.52 9.78
C PHE A 363 8.97 5.27 11.26
N TYR A 364 10.15 5.66 11.76
CA TYR A 364 10.51 5.56 13.18
C TYR A 364 9.56 6.37 14.08
N ASN A 365 9.13 7.56 13.65
CA ASN A 365 8.16 8.37 14.40
C ASN A 365 6.77 7.73 14.52
N GLY A 366 6.49 6.64 13.79
CA GLY A 366 5.31 5.81 13.96
C GLY A 366 5.49 4.70 15.01
N ILE A 367 6.63 4.61 15.67
CA ILE A 367 6.89 3.66 16.76
C ILE A 367 6.57 4.33 18.10
N THR A 368 6.00 3.56 19.02
CA THR A 368 5.73 4.02 20.38
C THR A 368 6.98 4.66 21.01
N PRO A 369 6.92 5.92 21.47
CA PRO A 369 8.08 6.60 22.03
C PRO A 369 8.73 5.81 23.17
N GLY A 370 10.03 5.56 23.05
CA GLY A 370 10.82 4.84 24.05
C GLY A 370 10.75 3.32 23.98
N SER A 371 9.96 2.72 23.07
CA SER A 371 9.97 1.25 22.90
C SER A 371 11.22 0.76 22.18
N CYS A 372 11.65 1.46 21.12
CA CYS A 372 12.82 1.11 20.31
C CYS A 372 13.74 2.31 20.05
N GLN A 373 15.04 2.06 19.90
CA GLN A 373 16.00 3.07 19.45
C GLN A 373 15.96 3.20 17.93
N GLU A 374 16.00 4.44 17.41
CA GLU A 374 16.10 4.68 15.97
C GLU A 374 17.37 4.05 15.40
N VAL A 375 17.22 3.24 14.35
CA VAL A 375 18.34 2.73 13.56
C VAL A 375 18.56 3.63 12.35
N LEU A 376 19.81 3.93 12.07
CA LEU A 376 20.23 4.78 10.95
C LEU A 376 20.98 3.95 9.92
N PRO A 377 20.28 3.13 9.11
CA PRO A 377 20.95 2.24 8.19
C PRO A 377 21.92 3.00 7.30
N TYR A 378 21.61 4.21 6.83
CA TYR A 378 22.47 4.98 5.92
C TYR A 378 23.39 6.02 6.61
N GLY A 379 23.64 5.86 7.92
CA GLY A 379 24.36 6.85 8.73
C GLY A 379 23.51 8.09 9.05
N GLU A 380 24.06 8.97 9.90
CA GLU A 380 23.48 10.30 10.20
C GLU A 380 23.36 11.15 8.94
#